data_AF-A0A936Q8V0-F1
#
_entry.id   AF-A0A936Q8V0-F1
#
_cell.length_a   1.000
_cell.length_b   1.000
_cell.length_c   1.000
_cell.angle_alpha   90.00
_cell.angle_beta   90.00
_cell.angle_gamma   90.00
#
_symmetry.space_group_name_H-M   'P 1'
#
loop_
_entity.id
_entity.type
_entity.pdbx_description
1 polymer ?
#
loop_
_entity_poly.entity_id
_entity_poly.type
_entity_poly.pdbx_seq_one_letter_code
_entity_poly.pdbx_strand_id
1 'polypeptide(L)'
;MEDVFVDGRPADLRSPLVLPPGTGRVEIHYTALTLVSPDRVRFRIRLDGLENLAVDVGTRRVAYYTNLPSGSFVFRVSAADAAGEVGRA
;
A
#
# COMPACT_ATOMS: atom_id res chain seq x y z
N MET A 1 -3.56 -5.31 4.01
CA MET A 1 -2.35 -5.60 3.22
C MET A 1 -2.28 -7.10 3.05
N GLU A 2 -1.99 -7.58 1.86
CA GLU A 2 -1.99 -9.02 1.55
C GLU A 2 -0.55 -9.53 1.47
N ASP A 3 0.24 -8.95 0.56
CA ASP A 3 1.62 -9.38 0.31
C ASP A 3 2.53 -8.17 0.11
N VAL A 4 3.80 -8.34 0.47
CA VAL A 4 4.87 -7.40 0.08
C VAL A 4 6.01 -8.18 -0.54
N PHE A 5 6.53 -7.65 -1.64
CA PHE A 5 7.70 -8.19 -2.31
C PHE A 5 8.82 -7.16 -2.28
N VAL A 6 10.04 -7.63 -2.02
CA VAL A 6 11.27 -6.86 -2.06
C VAL A 6 12.19 -7.51 -3.08
N ASP A 7 12.49 -6.80 -4.16
CA ASP A 7 13.25 -7.32 -5.31
C ASP A 7 12.69 -8.67 -5.83
N GLY A 8 11.35 -8.78 -5.85
CA GLY A 8 10.62 -9.97 -6.28
C GLY A 8 10.56 -11.11 -5.26
N ARG A 9 11.11 -10.94 -4.05
CA ARG A 9 11.04 -11.94 -2.96
C ARG A 9 9.98 -11.55 -1.94
N PRO A 10 9.12 -12.50 -1.48
CA PRO A 10 8.13 -12.19 -0.47
C PRO A 10 8.81 -11.77 0.84
N ALA A 11 8.30 -10.70 1.44
CA ALA A 11 8.73 -10.19 2.73
C ALA A 11 7.83 -10.72 3.85
N ASP A 12 8.41 -11.00 5.02
CA ASP A 12 7.63 -11.37 6.20
C ASP A 12 7.02 -10.13 6.83
N LEU A 13 5.69 -10.10 6.90
CA LEU A 13 4.90 -8.97 7.38
C LEU A 13 4.57 -9.05 8.88
N ARG A 14 5.03 -10.09 9.58
CA ARG A 14 4.80 -10.28 11.02
C ARG A 14 5.82 -9.50 11.86
N SER A 15 6.86 -8.97 11.21
CA SER A 15 7.90 -8.15 11.81
C SER A 15 8.18 -6.90 10.97
N PRO A 16 8.78 -5.85 11.55
CA PRO A 16 9.18 -4.66 10.80
C PRO A 16 10.07 -5.04 9.60
N LEU A 17 9.65 -4.65 8.40
CA LEU A 17 10.40 -4.93 7.18
C LEU A 17 11.63 -4.01 7.10
N VAL A 18 12.81 -4.60 7.24
CA VAL A 18 14.09 -3.89 7.07
C VAL A 18 14.57 -4.10 5.64
N LEU A 19 14.63 -3.01 4.89
CA LEU A 19 15.13 -3.02 3.51
C LEU A 19 16.64 -2.75 3.51
N PRO A 20 17.47 -3.63 2.92
CA PRO A 20 18.89 -3.34 2.78
C PRO A 20 19.11 -2.11 1.88
N PRO A 21 20.18 -1.33 2.12
CA PRO A 21 20.55 -0.24 1.22
C PRO A 21 20.76 -0.79 -0.20
N GLY A 22 20.21 -0.10 -1.19
CA GLY A 22 20.22 -0.55 -2.58
C GLY A 22 19.05 -1.49 -2.97
N THR A 23 18.04 -1.65 -2.09
CA THR A 23 16.78 -2.30 -2.47
C THR A 23 16.19 -1.60 -3.70
N GLY A 24 16.00 -2.35 -4.78
CA GLY A 24 15.62 -1.82 -6.08
C GLY A 24 14.13 -1.58 -6.19
N ARG A 25 13.31 -2.54 -5.75
CA ARG A 25 11.85 -2.51 -5.90
C ARG A 25 11.10 -3.10 -4.71
N VAL A 26 10.19 -2.33 -4.16
CA VAL A 26 9.20 -2.75 -3.16
C VAL A 26 7.83 -2.75 -3.82
N GLU A 27 7.15 -3.88 -3.75
CA GLU A 27 5.81 -4.09 -4.31
C GLU A 27 4.87 -4.40 -3.16
N ILE A 28 3.85 -3.58 -2.97
CA ILE A 28 2.90 -3.72 -1.87
C ILE A 28 1.54 -4.05 -2.46
N HIS A 29 1.05 -5.25 -2.20
CA HIS A 29 -0.25 -5.73 -2.61
C HIS A 29 -1.25 -5.47 -1.47
N TYR A 30 -2.34 -4.79 -1.79
CA TYR A 30 -3.37 -4.44 -0.82
C TYR A 30 -4.76 -4.69 -1.38
N THR A 31 -5.62 -5.20 -0.50
CA THR A 31 -7.06 -5.28 -0.71
C THR A 31 -7.77 -4.56 0.43
N ALA A 32 -9.02 -4.17 0.15
CA ALA A 32 -9.98 -3.81 1.17
C ALA A 32 -11.11 -4.83 1.14
N LEU A 33 -11.53 -5.28 2.32
CA LEU A 33 -12.71 -6.11 2.46
C LEU A 33 -13.94 -5.21 2.24
N THR A 34 -14.39 -5.10 0.99
CA THR A 34 -15.72 -4.57 0.68
C THR A 34 -16.63 -5.72 0.29
N LEU A 35 -17.80 -5.80 0.91
CA LEU A 35 -18.79 -6.86 0.66
C LEU A 35 -19.74 -6.49 -0.50
N VAL A 36 -19.79 -5.22 -0.92
CA VAL A 36 -20.91 -4.72 -1.72
C VAL A 36 -20.54 -4.44 -3.18
N SER A 37 -19.31 -4.02 -3.49
CA SER A 37 -18.87 -3.78 -4.89
C SER A 37 -17.35 -3.61 -4.99
N PRO A 38 -16.56 -4.70 -5.11
CA PRO A 38 -15.09 -4.62 -5.17
C PRO A 38 -14.55 -3.80 -6.34
N ASP A 39 -15.28 -3.69 -7.46
CA ASP A 39 -14.91 -2.91 -8.65
C ASP A 39 -15.16 -1.41 -8.52
N ARG A 40 -15.91 -0.97 -7.49
CA ARG A 40 -16.25 0.44 -7.26
C ARG A 40 -15.45 1.08 -6.14
N VAL A 41 -14.52 0.35 -5.53
CA VAL A 41 -13.65 0.87 -4.49
C VAL A 41 -12.54 1.70 -5.11
N ARG A 42 -12.45 2.95 -4.67
CA ARG A 42 -11.29 3.80 -4.95
C ARG A 42 -10.34 3.75 -3.79
N PHE A 43 -9.08 3.51 -4.10
CA PHE A 43 -8.00 3.49 -3.15
C PHE A 43 -7.26 4.81 -3.19
N ARG A 44 -6.90 5.28 -2.00
CA ARG A 44 -5.91 6.34 -1.81
C ARG A 44 -4.75 5.77 -1.01
N ILE A 45 -3.54 5.99 -1.50
CA ILE A 45 -2.33 5.49 -0.85
C ILE A 45 -1.41 6.65 -0.49
N ARG A 46 -0.62 6.47 0.57
CA ARG A 46 0.45 7.38 0.96
C ARG A 46 1.57 6.62 1.65
N LEU A 47 2.81 6.87 1.26
CA LEU A 47 3.99 6.47 2.02
C LEU A 47 4.45 7.62 2.91
N ASP A 48 4.12 7.53 4.19
CA ASP A 48 4.61 8.45 5.21
C ASP A 48 6.14 8.40 5.26
N GLY A 49 6.80 9.56 5.24
CA GLY A 49 8.25 9.68 5.08
C GLY A 49 8.73 9.95 3.65
N LEU A 50 7.87 9.77 2.63
CA LEU A 50 8.15 10.13 1.24
C LEU A 50 7.13 11.11 0.66
N GLU A 51 5.84 10.88 0.93
CA GLU A 51 4.73 11.63 0.34
C GLU A 51 3.99 12.46 1.39
N ASN A 52 3.71 13.73 1.09
CA ASN A 52 2.96 14.62 1.99
C ASN A 52 1.45 14.36 1.94
N LEU A 53 0.90 14.04 0.77
CA LEU A 53 -0.53 13.87 0.52
C LEU A 53 -0.83 12.48 -0.04
N ALA A 54 -2.02 11.96 0.27
CA ALA A 54 -2.47 10.69 -0.26
C ALA A 54 -2.91 10.82 -1.73
N VAL A 55 -2.43 9.91 -2.57
CA VAL A 55 -2.67 9.84 -4.01
C VAL A 55 -3.82 8.89 -4.29
N ASP A 56 -4.81 9.33 -5.07
CA ASP A 56 -5.88 8.47 -5.59
C ASP A 56 -5.32 7.58 -6.71
N VAL A 57 -5.41 6.28 -6.53
CA VAL A 57 -4.93 5.26 -7.48
C VAL A 57 -6.09 4.50 -8.12
N GLY A 58 -7.30 5.03 -8.02
CA GLY A 58 -8.52 4.40 -8.53
C GLY A 58 -8.70 2.99 -7.97
N THR A 59 -8.89 2.00 -8.83
CA THR A 59 -9.11 0.60 -8.46
C THR A 59 -7.81 -0.20 -8.32
N ARG A 60 -6.64 0.43 -8.48
CA ARG A 60 -5.34 -0.24 -8.41
C ARG A 60 -5.12 -0.84 -7.01
N ARG A 61 -4.65 -2.08 -6.97
CA ARG A 61 -4.40 -2.88 -5.74
C ARG A 61 -2.94 -3.15 -5.45
N VAL A 62 -2.05 -2.54 -6.21
CA VAL A 62 -0.60 -2.64 -6.04
C VAL A 62 0.02 -1.25 -6.00
N ALA A 63 0.99 -1.06 -5.11
CA ALA A 63 1.86 0.10 -5.07
C ALA A 63 3.29 -0.36 -5.35
N TYR A 64 3.98 0.39 -6.20
CA TYR A 64 5.37 0.14 -6.57
C TYR A 64 6.21 1.29 -6.05
N TYR A 65 7.22 0.98 -5.25
CA TYR A 65 8.22 1.93 -4.78
C TYR A 65 9.60 1.45 -5.20
N THR A 66 10.44 2.35 -5.69
CA THR A 66 11.80 2.06 -6.15
C THR A 66 12.75 3.10 -5.59
N ASN A 67 14.00 2.73 -5.34
CA ASN A 67 15.03 3.63 -4.80
C ASN A 67 14.56 4.42 -3.56
N LEU A 68 13.92 3.73 -2.61
CA LEU A 68 13.53 4.36 -1.35
C LEU A 68 14.79 4.84 -0.61
N PRO A 69 14.83 6.10 -0.16
CA PRO A 69 15.97 6.60 0.62
C PRO A 69 16.03 5.88 1.97
N SER A 70 17.19 5.92 2.62
CA SER A 70 17.31 5.37 3.98
C SER A 70 16.40 6.13 4.94
N GLY A 71 15.53 5.42 5.63
CA GLY A 71 14.57 6.00 6.57
C GLY A 71 13.50 5.01 6.99
N SER A 72 12.65 5.47 7.90
CA SER A 72 11.46 4.74 8.32
C SER A 72 10.25 5.23 7.54
N PHE A 73 9.49 4.31 6.96
CA PHE A 73 8.30 4.64 6.19
C PHE A 73 7.08 3.93 6.76
N VAL A 74 5.91 4.56 6.61
CA VAL A 74 4.63 3.95 6.95
C VAL A 74 3.72 3.98 5.73
N PHE A 75 3.45 2.82 5.16
CA PHE A 75 2.47 2.69 4.09
C PHE A 75 1.06 2.79 4.66
N ARG A 76 0.29 3.78 4.19
CA ARG A 76 -1.11 3.97 4.54
C ARG A 76 -1.96 3.79 3.29
N VAL A 77 -3.00 2.98 3.41
CA VAL A 77 -4.02 2.80 2.39
C VAL A 77 -5.38 3.09 2.99
N SER A 78 -6.19 3.86 2.28
CA SER A 78 -7.60 4.02 2.57
C SER A 78 -8.42 3.61 1.34
N ALA A 79 -9.53 2.95 1.62
CA ALA A 79 -10.52 2.55 0.62
C ALA A 79 -11.80 3.34 0.90
N ALA A 80 -12.34 3.95 -0.15
CA ALA A 80 -13.70 4.49 -0.13
C ALA A 80 -14.49 3.76 -1.21
N ASP A 81 -15.65 3.22 -0.86
CA ASP A 81 -16.62 2.88 -1.89
C ASP A 81 -17.12 4.18 -2.55
N ALA A 82 -17.61 4.09 -3.78
CA ALA A 82 -18.25 5.24 -4.41
C ALA A 82 -19.55 5.70 -3.71
N ALA A 83 -19.98 5.04 -2.61
CA ALA A 83 -21.22 5.30 -1.88
C ALA A 83 -21.00 6.07 -0.55
N GLY A 84 -19.76 6.25 -0.10
CA GLY A 84 -19.40 6.99 1.12
C GLY A 84 -19.40 6.17 2.41
N GLU A 85 -19.61 4.84 2.36
CA GLU A 85 -19.56 4.02 3.58
C GLU A 85 -18.14 3.52 3.83
N VAL A 86 -17.41 4.30 4.64
CA VAL A 86 -16.20 3.82 5.29
C VAL A 86 -16.58 2.75 6.31
N GLY A 87 -16.48 1.49 5.90
CA GLY A 87 -16.50 0.37 6.84
C GLY A 87 -15.36 0.54 7.85
N ARG A 88 -15.67 1.07 9.04
CA ARG A 88 -14.78 0.97 10.19
C ARG A 88 -14.80 -0.49 10.65
N ALA A 89 -13.64 -1.13 10.55
CA ALA A 89 -13.35 -2.32 11.35
C ALA A 89 -13.29 -1.95 12.84
#